data_AF-A0AAW6MD99-F1
#
_entry.id   AF-A0AAW6MD99-F1
#
_cell.length_a   1.000
_cell.length_b   1.000
_cell.length_c   1.000
_cell.angle_alpha   90.00
_cell.angle_beta   90.00
_cell.angle_gamma   90.00
#
_symmetry.space_group_name_H-M   'P 1'
#
loop_
_entity.id
_entity.type
_entity.pdbx_description
1 polymer ?
#
loop_
_entity_poly.entity_id
_entity_poly.type
_entity_poly.pdbx_seq_one_letter_code
_entity_poly.pdbx_strand_id
1 'polypeptide(L)' 'MLIIGLAGGTGSGKTTVVRKIIECMPAGVVVLLPQDSYYKDSSHLPVEERQNINFDHTDAFEWSLL' A
#
# COMPACT_ATOMS: atom_id res chain seq x y z
N MET A 1 14.39 7.73 13.46
CA MET A 1 13.29 6.99 12.80
C MET A 1 13.75 6.64 11.39
N LEU A 2 13.71 5.36 11.01
CA LEU A 2 14.13 4.88 9.70
C LEU A 2 12.87 4.46 8.92
N ILE A 3 12.73 4.94 7.69
CA ILE A 3 11.63 4.58 6.79
C ILE A 3 12.23 3.84 5.59
N ILE A 4 11.64 2.70 5.23
CA ILE A 4 12.06 1.87 4.10
C ILE A 4 10.86 1.72 3.18
N GLY A 5 10.96 2.28 1.98
CA GLY A 5 9.95 2.10 0.92
C GLY A 5 10.18 0.77 0.19
N LEU A 6 9.12 -0.03 0.02
CA LEU A 6 9.16 -1.29 -0.72
C LEU A 6 8.23 -1.21 -1.93
N ALA A 7 8.83 -1.05 -3.12
CA ALA A 7 8.13 -0.93 -4.39
C ALA A 7 8.27 -2.21 -5.24
N GLY A 8 7.37 -2.36 -6.22
CA GLY A 8 7.36 -3.48 -7.17
C GLY A 8 5.94 -3.80 -7.66
N GLY A 9 5.82 -4.54 -8.76
CA GLY A 9 4.52 -4.90 -9.34
C GLY A 9 3.68 -5.85 -8.47
N THR A 10 2.41 -6.01 -8.81
CA THR A 10 1.52 -7.01 -8.19
C THR A 10 2.11 -8.41 -8.38
N GLY A 11 2.06 -9.24 -7.33
CA GLY A 11 2.61 -10.61 -7.37
C GLY A 11 4.14 -10.70 -7.25
N SER A 12 4.88 -9.59 -7.15
CA SER A 12 6.36 -9.62 -7.08
C SER A 12 6.94 -10.10 -5.73
N GLY A 13 6.09 -10.42 -4.74
CA GLY A 13 6.53 -10.94 -3.44
C GLY A 13 6.84 -9.90 -2.37
N LYS A 14 6.49 -8.61 -2.55
CA LYS A 14 6.69 -7.54 -1.56
C LYS A 14 6.23 -7.92 -0.15
N THR A 15 5.00 -8.42 -0.04
CA THR A 15 4.40 -8.85 1.23
C THR A 15 5.21 -9.97 1.91
N THR A 16 5.75 -10.90 1.12
CA THR A 16 6.60 -11.98 1.61
C THR A 16 7.92 -11.45 2.15
N VAL A 17 8.54 -10.50 1.45
CA VAL A 17 9.79 -9.87 1.89
C VAL A 17 9.57 -9.11 3.21
N VAL A 18 8.52 -8.30 3.31
CA VAL A 18 8.17 -7.57 4.53
C VAL A 18 7.99 -8.51 5.72
N ARG A 19 7.21 -9.59 5.54
CA ARG A 19 6.95 -10.57 6.61
C ARG A 19 8.24 -11.18 7.14
N LYS A 20 9.14 -11.61 6.24
CA LYS A 20 10.44 -12.15 6.64
C LYS A 20 11.31 -11.13 7.38
N ILE A 21 11.30 -9.86 6.98
CA ILE A 21 12.02 -8.79 7.70
C ILE A 21 11.46 -8.64 9.12
N ILE A 22 10.14 -8.60 9.28
CA ILE A 22 9.49 -8.47 10.59
C ILE A 22 9.81 -9.67 11.48
N GLU A 23 9.79 -10.90 10.93
CA GLU A 23 10.13 -12.13 11.65
C GLU A 23 11.59 -12.16 12.15
N CYS A 24 12.50 -11.48 11.46
CA CYS A 24 13.91 -11.37 11.87
C CYS A 24 14.17 -10.30 12.93
N MET A 25 13.18 -9.49 13.29
CA MET A 25 13.33 -8.36 14.20
C MET A 25 12.61 -8.63 15.53
N PRO A 26 13.07 -8.01 16.65
CA PRO A 26 12.33 -8.06 17.90
C PRO A 26 10.88 -7.58 17.74
N ALA A 27 9.94 -8.21 18.44
CA ALA A 27 8.53 -7.83 18.34
C ALA A 27 8.31 -6.35 18.74
N GLY A 28 7.45 -5.65 18.00
CA GLY A 28 7.07 -4.26 18.28
C GLY A 28 8.05 -3.19 17.80
N VAL A 29 9.17 -3.55 17.15
CA VAL A 29 10.14 -2.57 16.63
C VAL A 29 9.89 -2.16 15.17
N VAL A 30 8.99 -2.85 14.47
CA VAL A 30 8.63 -2.59 13.07
C VAL A 30 7.13 -2.32 12.97
N VAL A 31 6.78 -1.27 12.23
CA VAL A 31 5.40 -0.97 11.84
C VAL A 31 5.31 -1.14 10.32
N LEU A 32 4.31 -1.90 9.87
CA LEU A 32 3.99 -2.04 8.46
C LEU A 32 2.92 -1.03 8.08
N LEU A 33 3.21 -0.20 7.08
CA LEU A 33 2.27 0.76 6.50
C LEU A 33 1.99 0.38 5.03
N PRO A 34 0.92 -0.36 4.73
CA PRO A 34 0.57 -0.72 3.36
C PRO A 34 0.01 0.50 2.62
N GLN A 35 0.71 0.97 1.58
CA GLN A 35 0.28 2.14 0.79
C GLN A 35 -1.07 1.92 0.07
N ASP A 36 -1.41 0.66 -0.26
CA ASP A 36 -2.69 0.27 -0.84
C ASP A 36 -3.89 0.50 0.10
N SER A 37 -3.65 0.69 1.40
CA SER A 37 -4.71 1.07 2.36
C SER A 37 -5.12 2.53 2.24
N TYR A 38 -4.39 3.32 1.45
CA TYR A 38 -4.56 4.77 1.28
C TYR A 38 -5.02 5.13 -0.14
N TYR A 39 -5.65 4.21 -0.86
CA TYR A 39 -6.39 4.58 -2.06
C TYR A 39 -7.56 5.49 -1.69
N LYS A 40 -7.83 6.49 -2.53
CA LYS A 40 -9.03 7.33 -2.38
C LYS A 40 -10.28 6.47 -2.42
N ASP A 41 -11.20 6.71 -1.49
CA ASP A 41 -12.45 5.98 -1.45
C ASP A 41 -13.29 6.27 -2.71
N SER A 42 -13.67 5.21 -3.42
CA SER A 42 -14.50 5.24 -4.62
C SER A 42 -15.86 4.55 -4.41
N SER A 43 -16.20 4.19 -3.17
CA SER A 43 -17.45 3.54 -2.80
C SER A 43 -18.70 4.35 -3.16
N HIS A 44 -18.55 5.67 -3.30
CA HIS A 44 -19.61 6.59 -3.70
C HIS A 44 -19.89 6.60 -5.22
N LEU A 45 -18.97 6.10 -6.05
CA LEU A 45 -19.11 6.10 -7.50
C LEU A 45 -19.92 4.89 -7.99
N PRO A 46 -20.63 4.97 -9.12
CA PRO A 46 -21.21 3.82 -9.82
C PRO A 46 -20.14 2.81 -10.24
N VAL A 47 -20.51 1.52 -10.36
CA VAL A 47 -19.58 0.45 -10.74
C VAL A 47 -18.88 0.71 -12.08
N GLU A 48 -19.62 1.22 -13.06
CA GLU A 48 -19.10 1.56 -14.40
C GLU A 48 -17.98 2.61 -14.34
N GLU A 49 -18.10 3.59 -13.44
CA GLU A 49 -17.07 4.61 -13.25
C GLU A 49 -15.86 4.08 -12.47
N ARG A 50 -16.08 3.21 -11.48
CA ARG A 50 -14.98 2.58 -10.71
C ARG A 50 -14.05 1.76 -11.60
N GLN A 51 -14.56 1.14 -12.66
CA GLN A 51 -13.76 0.36 -13.60
C GLN A 51 -12.76 1.20 -14.41
N ASN A 52 -12.98 2.51 -14.49
CA ASN A 52 -12.11 3.43 -15.21
C ASN A 52 -11.01 4.04 -14.32
N ILE A 53 -10.95 3.69 -13.03
CA ILE A 53 -9.93 4.20 -12.11
C ILE A 53 -8.58 3.54 -12.40
N ASN A 54 -7.57 4.36 -12.67
CA ASN A 54 -6.19 3.91 -12.76
C ASN A 54 -5.53 3.94 -11.37
N PHE A 55 -5.51 2.79 -10.69
CA PHE A 55 -4.91 2.64 -9.36
C PHE A 55 -3.37 2.75 -9.36
N ASP A 56 -2.71 2.62 -10.50
CA ASP A 56 -1.25 2.79 -10.60
C ASP A 56 -0.85 4.27 -10.71
N HIS A 57 -1.80 5.18 -10.91
CA HIS A 57 -1.54 6.62 -10.98
C HIS A 57 -1.28 7.20 -9.59
N THR A 58 -0.36 8.15 -9.48
CA THR A 58 -0.02 8.82 -8.21
C THR A 58 -1.22 9.52 -7.56
N ASP A 59 -2.17 9.98 -8.37
CA ASP A 59 -3.36 10.68 -7.89
C ASP A 59 -4.44 9.74 -7.32
N ALA A 60 -4.26 8.42 -7.45
CA ALA A 60 -5.17 7.45 -6.85
C ALA A 60 -5.05 7.37 -5.32
N PHE A 61 -3.95 7.90 -4.76
CA PHE A 61 -3.67 7.85 -3.32
C PHE A 61 -4.14 9.12 -2.59
N GLU A 62 -4.59 8.96 -1.34
CA GLU A 62 -4.92 10.04 -0.42
C GLU A 62 -3.69 10.45 0.41
N TRP A 63 -2.81 11.24 -0.21
CA TRP A 63 -1.51 11.64 0.37
C TRP A 63 -1.59 12.44 1.68
N SER A 64 -2.73 13.09 1.96
CA SER A 64 -2.92 13.81 3.22
C SER A 64 -3.21 12.90 4.40
N LEU A 65 -3.68 11.68 4.12
CA LEU A 65 -3.99 10.67 5.14
C LEU A 65 -2.79 9.75 5.41
N LEU A 66 -1.93 9.55 4.39
CA LEU A 66 -0.68 8.78 4.46
C LEU A 66 0.44 9.54 5.18
#